data_AF-A0A933ZH36-F1
#
_entry.id   AF-A0A933ZH36-F1
#
_cell.length_a   1.000
_cell.length_b   1.000
_cell.length_c   1.000
_cell.angle_alpha   90.00
_cell.angle_beta   90.00
_cell.angle_gamma   90.00
#
_symmetry.space_group_name_H-M   'P 1'
#
loop_
_entity.id
_entity.type
_entity.pdbx_description
1 polymer ?
#
loop_
_entity_poly.entity_id
_entity_poly.type
_entity_poly.pdbx_seq_one_letter_code
_entity_poly.pdbx_strand_id
1 'polypeptide(L)'
;MPNAEEVGFPPKTLGVWRALDGAGRQLWLKLACRRHFDLAERGMNRRGEPGSVFTIDGCSFDDYPGFFCAVGEAVNGPGGYFGSGLESFDDCLFGGFGLESPCTLVWKNVSVSRRVLGPNVLRKHCEEWIANVDADQDPESFAEGRASAVASLERAQRGERTMFDELVELIRSVPERHLSRRDWRIILVLEE
;
A
#
# COMPACT_ATOMS: atom_id res chain seq x y z
N MET A 1 -22.17 6.41 -5.49
CA MET A 1 -20.74 6.58 -5.20
C MET A 1 -20.32 7.91 -5.76
N PRO A 2 -19.42 8.65 -5.10
CA PRO A 2 -18.97 9.92 -5.64
C PRO A 2 -18.30 9.73 -7.01
N ASN A 3 -18.26 10.79 -7.83
CA ASN A 3 -17.59 10.80 -9.13
C ASN A 3 -16.19 11.44 -9.04
N ALA A 4 -15.40 11.41 -10.13
CA ALA A 4 -14.02 11.91 -10.13
C ALA A 4 -13.90 13.42 -9.84
N GLU A 5 -14.87 14.22 -10.28
CA GLU A 5 -14.91 15.67 -10.03
C GLU A 5 -15.21 15.97 -8.56
N GLU A 6 -16.12 15.21 -7.95
CA GLU A 6 -16.50 15.35 -6.54
C GLU A 6 -15.35 15.09 -5.58
N VAL A 7 -14.39 14.24 -5.96
CA VAL A 7 -13.17 13.99 -5.18
C VAL A 7 -11.97 14.82 -5.61
N GLY A 8 -12.13 15.73 -6.59
CA GLY A 8 -11.07 16.62 -7.05
C GLY A 8 -9.94 15.91 -7.81
N PHE A 9 -10.25 14.83 -8.54
CA PHE A 9 -9.27 14.05 -9.29
C PHE A 9 -9.30 14.37 -10.80
N PRO A 10 -8.14 14.55 -11.46
CA PRO A 10 -6.80 14.45 -10.90
C PRO A 10 -6.34 15.72 -10.17
N PRO A 11 -5.62 15.59 -9.06
CA PRO A 11 -5.10 16.75 -8.34
C PRO A 11 -3.86 17.35 -9.02
N LYS A 12 -3.60 18.61 -8.70
CA LYS A 12 -2.33 19.29 -9.03
C LYS A 12 -1.38 19.40 -7.84
N THR A 13 -1.88 19.20 -6.63
CA THR A 13 -1.15 19.35 -5.36
C THR A 13 -1.30 18.10 -4.50
N LEU A 14 -0.32 17.85 -3.62
CA LEU A 14 -0.35 16.74 -2.67
C LEU A 14 -1.46 16.92 -1.63
N GLY A 15 -1.97 15.80 -1.11
CA GLY A 15 -2.81 15.76 0.08
C GLY A 15 -4.28 16.12 -0.13
N VAL A 16 -4.76 16.27 -1.36
CA VAL A 16 -6.20 16.55 -1.64
C VAL A 16 -7.10 15.44 -1.07
N TRP A 17 -6.65 14.19 -1.12
CA TRP A 17 -7.35 13.02 -0.55
C TRP A 17 -7.55 13.07 0.97
N ARG A 18 -6.83 13.93 1.71
CA ARG A 18 -6.90 14.00 3.18
C ARG A 18 -8.26 14.47 3.65
N ALA A 19 -8.92 15.34 2.87
CA ALA A 19 -10.26 15.86 3.18
C ALA A 19 -11.39 14.86 2.87
N LEU A 20 -11.09 13.76 2.19
CA LEU A 20 -12.07 12.74 1.84
C LEU A 20 -12.29 11.77 3.00
N ASP A 21 -13.49 11.20 3.08
CA ASP A 21 -13.77 10.07 3.96
C ASP A 21 -13.21 8.75 3.39
N GLY A 22 -13.38 7.65 4.12
CA GLY A 22 -12.88 6.34 3.69
C GLY A 22 -13.42 5.89 2.32
N ALA A 23 -14.69 6.19 1.99
CA ALA A 23 -15.27 5.84 0.70
C ALA A 23 -14.69 6.69 -0.44
N GLY A 24 -14.50 7.99 -0.20
CA GLY A 24 -13.83 8.91 -1.11
C GLY A 24 -12.38 8.52 -1.36
N ARG A 25 -11.66 8.07 -0.33
CA ARG A 25 -10.27 7.55 -0.46
C ARG A 25 -10.21 6.24 -1.23
N GLN A 26 -11.18 5.33 -1.07
CA GLN A 26 -11.25 4.14 -1.91
C GLN A 26 -11.50 4.48 -3.39
N LEU A 27 -12.38 5.44 -3.67
CA LEU A 27 -12.58 5.94 -5.03
C LEU A 27 -11.29 6.59 -5.57
N TRP A 28 -10.61 7.39 -4.76
CA TRP A 28 -9.34 8.01 -5.09
C TRP A 28 -8.31 6.98 -5.54
N LEU A 29 -8.15 5.89 -4.79
CA LEU A 29 -7.23 4.80 -5.13
C LEU A 29 -7.58 4.12 -6.45
N LYS A 30 -8.87 3.91 -6.74
CA LYS A 30 -9.32 3.36 -8.03
C LYS A 30 -8.97 4.29 -9.19
N LEU A 31 -9.16 5.60 -9.02
CA LEU A 31 -8.83 6.60 -10.03
C LEU A 31 -7.32 6.74 -10.23
N ALA A 32 -6.54 6.69 -9.14
CA ALA A 32 -5.08 6.68 -9.18
C ALA A 32 -4.54 5.45 -9.92
N CYS A 33 -5.07 4.26 -9.61
CA CYS A 33 -4.72 3.01 -10.27
C CYS A 33 -4.97 3.09 -11.79
N ARG A 34 -6.19 3.49 -12.21
CA ARG A 34 -6.51 3.68 -13.62
C ARG A 34 -5.57 4.66 -14.31
N ARG A 35 -5.34 5.82 -13.69
CA ARG A 35 -4.42 6.84 -14.23
C ARG A 35 -3.00 6.31 -14.39
N HIS A 36 -2.51 5.50 -13.44
CA HIS A 36 -1.17 4.92 -13.51
C HIS A 36 -1.02 4.00 -14.72
N PHE A 37 -2.00 3.13 -14.99
CA PHE A 37 -1.97 2.26 -16.16
C PHE A 37 -2.15 3.04 -17.47
N ASP A 38 -3.06 4.02 -17.53
CA ASP A 38 -3.25 4.89 -18.70
C ASP A 38 -1.94 5.65 -19.05
N LEU A 39 -1.17 6.07 -18.05
CA LEU A 39 0.13 6.72 -18.23
C LEU A 39 1.24 5.71 -18.58
N ALA A 40 1.19 4.49 -18.03
CA ALA A 40 2.12 3.41 -18.37
C ALA A 40 2.06 3.06 -19.86
N GLU A 41 0.84 2.88 -20.39
CA GLU A 41 0.59 2.59 -21.81
C GLU A 41 1.15 3.67 -22.74
N ARG A 42 1.18 4.92 -22.26
CA ARG A 42 1.73 6.07 -22.99
C ARG A 42 3.24 6.27 -22.78
N GLY A 43 3.88 5.45 -21.94
CA GLY A 43 5.28 5.62 -21.55
C GLY A 43 5.54 6.87 -20.71
N MET A 44 4.51 7.39 -20.03
CA MET A 44 4.54 8.67 -19.29
C MET A 44 4.61 8.50 -17.77
N ASN A 45 4.70 7.27 -17.26
CA ASN A 45 4.84 7.05 -15.83
C ASN A 45 6.16 7.61 -15.31
N ARG A 46 6.07 8.26 -14.13
CA ARG A 46 7.25 8.58 -13.35
C ARG A 46 7.94 7.30 -12.93
N ARG A 47 9.27 7.35 -12.90
CA ARG A 47 10.13 6.33 -12.32
C ARG A 47 11.09 7.04 -11.38
N GLY A 48 11.23 6.50 -10.19
CA GLY A 48 12.26 6.91 -9.26
C GLY A 48 13.63 6.63 -9.88
N GLU A 49 14.59 7.48 -9.56
CA GLU A 49 15.98 7.24 -9.90
C GLU A 49 16.61 6.34 -8.81
N PRO A 50 17.57 5.47 -9.15
CA PRO A 50 18.40 4.81 -8.15
C PRO A 50 18.93 5.78 -7.09
N GLY A 51 18.70 5.48 -5.82
CA GLY A 51 19.04 6.34 -4.69
C GLY A 51 17.91 7.27 -4.23
N SER A 52 16.73 7.22 -4.85
CA SER A 52 15.56 8.01 -4.44
C SER A 52 15.17 7.78 -2.98
N VAL A 53 14.70 8.84 -2.34
CA VAL A 53 14.16 8.83 -0.98
C VAL A 53 12.68 9.16 -1.02
N PHE A 54 11.84 8.24 -0.57
CA PHE A 54 10.40 8.39 -0.48
C PHE A 54 10.01 8.56 0.99
N THR A 55 9.17 9.55 1.31
CA THR A 55 8.76 9.81 2.70
C THR A 55 7.26 9.57 2.88
N ILE A 56 6.92 8.68 3.81
CA ILE A 56 5.57 8.48 4.32
C ILE A 56 5.48 9.20 5.67
N ASP A 57 4.51 10.11 5.81
CA ASP A 57 4.20 10.77 7.08
C ASP A 57 3.01 10.09 7.75
N GLY A 58 3.23 9.44 8.88
CA GLY A 58 2.20 8.77 9.66
C GLY A 58 1.10 9.68 10.20
N CYS A 59 1.32 10.99 10.25
CA CYS A 59 0.29 11.98 10.60
C CYS A 59 -0.60 12.38 9.41
N SER A 60 -0.26 11.94 8.19
CA SER A 60 -1.00 12.36 6.98
C SER A 60 -2.27 11.57 6.73
N PHE A 61 -2.47 10.43 7.38
CA PHE A 61 -3.62 9.54 7.23
C PHE A 61 -4.15 9.07 8.59
N ASP A 62 -5.43 8.74 8.64
CA ASP A 62 -6.15 8.29 9.83
C ASP A 62 -6.92 6.98 9.62
N ASP A 63 -6.82 6.37 8.44
CA ASP A 63 -7.38 5.06 8.10
C ASP A 63 -6.49 4.26 7.14
N TYR A 64 -6.91 3.02 6.87
CA TYR A 64 -6.19 2.08 6.02
C TYR A 64 -6.12 2.52 4.54
N PRO A 65 -7.20 2.98 3.88
CA PRO A 65 -7.11 3.56 2.54
C PRO A 65 -6.16 4.78 2.46
N GLY A 66 -6.16 5.63 3.49
CA GLY A 66 -5.32 6.81 3.56
C GLY A 66 -3.83 6.49 3.55
N PHE A 67 -3.39 5.36 4.12
CA PHE A 67 -2.01 4.89 3.98
C PHE A 67 -1.61 4.71 2.51
N PHE A 68 -2.46 4.06 1.71
CA PHE A 68 -2.18 3.83 0.29
C PHE A 68 -2.19 5.13 -0.52
N CYS A 69 -3.05 6.09 -0.17
CA CYS A 69 -3.01 7.43 -0.76
C CYS A 69 -1.68 8.14 -0.45
N ALA A 70 -1.21 8.04 0.81
CA ALA A 70 0.02 8.66 1.26
C ALA A 70 1.25 8.08 0.56
N VAL A 71 1.40 6.76 0.49
CA VAL A 71 2.54 6.12 -0.18
C VAL A 71 2.47 6.29 -1.70
N GLY A 72 1.27 6.24 -2.29
CA GLY A 72 1.06 6.52 -3.71
C GLY A 72 1.53 7.91 -4.10
N GLU A 73 1.20 8.91 -3.28
CA GLU A 73 1.67 10.28 -3.50
C GLU A 73 3.16 10.48 -3.22
N ALA A 74 3.71 9.78 -2.21
CA ALA A 74 5.14 9.83 -1.91
C ALA A 74 5.98 9.32 -3.08
N VAL A 75 5.54 8.24 -3.75
CA VAL A 75 6.27 7.61 -4.86
C VAL A 75 6.01 8.33 -6.19
N ASN A 76 4.75 8.64 -6.51
CA ASN A 76 4.37 9.06 -7.86
C ASN A 76 3.88 10.52 -7.96
N GLY A 77 3.88 11.27 -6.85
CA GLY A 77 3.41 12.65 -6.80
C GLY A 77 1.87 12.77 -6.69
N PRO A 78 1.29 13.97 -6.91
CA PRO A 78 -0.14 14.22 -6.69
C PRO A 78 -1.06 13.19 -7.37
N GLY A 79 -1.93 12.55 -6.57
CA GLY A 79 -2.84 11.50 -7.06
C GLY A 79 -2.13 10.24 -7.55
N GLY A 80 -0.90 10.01 -7.08
CA GLY A 80 -0.09 8.85 -7.43
C GLY A 80 -0.66 7.53 -6.88
N TYR A 81 -0.39 6.45 -7.60
CA TYR A 81 -0.76 5.09 -7.23
C TYR A 81 0.47 4.31 -6.80
N PHE A 82 0.38 3.56 -5.71
CA PHE A 82 1.40 2.60 -5.30
C PHE A 82 0.72 1.51 -4.44
N GLY A 83 -0.25 0.82 -5.05
CA GLY A 83 -1.12 -0.15 -4.38
C GLY A 83 -2.40 0.47 -3.78
N SER A 84 -3.39 -0.37 -3.53
CA SER A 84 -4.65 -0.05 -2.86
C SER A 84 -5.08 -1.09 -1.81
N GLY A 85 -4.17 -1.99 -1.45
CA GLY A 85 -4.32 -3.16 -0.57
C GLY A 85 -2.98 -3.89 -0.45
N LEU A 86 -2.86 -4.86 0.47
CA LEU A 86 -1.60 -5.55 0.76
C LEU A 86 -0.98 -6.20 -0.48
N GLU A 87 -1.79 -6.88 -1.28
CA GLU A 87 -1.37 -7.63 -2.46
C GLU A 87 -0.83 -6.69 -3.53
N SER A 88 -1.63 -5.69 -3.90
CA SER A 88 -1.22 -4.69 -4.90
C SER A 88 -0.04 -3.82 -4.44
N PHE A 89 0.13 -3.64 -3.13
CA PHE A 89 1.29 -2.94 -2.57
C PHE A 89 2.53 -3.82 -2.63
N ASP A 90 2.40 -5.12 -2.32
CA ASP A 90 3.47 -6.11 -2.50
C ASP A 90 3.96 -6.12 -3.95
N ASP A 91 3.05 -6.21 -4.93
CA ASP A 91 3.38 -6.14 -6.36
C ASP A 91 4.16 -4.85 -6.70
N CYS A 92 3.73 -3.71 -6.18
CA CYS A 92 4.37 -2.42 -6.45
C CYS A 92 5.81 -2.34 -5.92
N LEU A 93 6.12 -3.04 -4.82
CA LEU A 93 7.45 -3.05 -4.21
C LEU A 93 8.50 -3.81 -5.04
N PHE A 94 8.11 -4.65 -6.00
CA PHE A 94 9.03 -5.35 -6.93
C PHE A 94 9.54 -4.47 -8.08
N GLY A 95 9.06 -3.23 -8.20
CA GLY A 95 9.48 -2.25 -9.21
C GLY A 95 8.51 -2.09 -10.38
N GLY A 96 8.78 -1.11 -11.26
CA GLY A 96 7.91 -0.82 -12.41
C GLY A 96 6.68 0.06 -12.11
N PHE A 97 6.41 0.34 -10.83
CA PHE A 97 5.29 1.17 -10.37
C PHE A 97 5.74 2.55 -9.85
N GLY A 98 6.97 2.96 -10.15
CA GLY A 98 7.51 4.27 -9.78
C GLY A 98 8.59 4.22 -8.70
N LEU A 99 8.58 3.22 -7.82
CA LEU A 99 9.72 2.92 -6.94
C LEU A 99 10.73 2.07 -7.72
N GLU A 100 12.00 2.46 -7.69
CA GLU A 100 13.11 1.72 -8.32
C GLU A 100 14.26 1.51 -7.33
N SER A 101 14.92 0.35 -7.41
CA SER A 101 16.03 -0.02 -6.52
C SER A 101 17.40 0.48 -7.02
N PRO A 102 18.35 0.79 -6.11
CA PRO A 102 18.17 0.90 -4.65
C PRO A 102 17.38 2.15 -4.28
N CYS A 103 16.60 2.10 -3.21
CA CYS A 103 15.92 3.29 -2.67
C CYS A 103 15.83 3.29 -1.15
N THR A 104 15.43 4.42 -0.58
CA THR A 104 15.11 4.56 0.83
C THR A 104 13.64 4.94 1.00
N LEU A 105 12.93 4.21 1.86
CA LEU A 105 11.59 4.56 2.31
C LEU A 105 11.69 5.02 3.77
N VAL A 106 11.47 6.32 3.99
CA VAL A 106 11.42 6.92 5.32
C VAL A 106 9.97 6.97 5.77
N TRP A 107 9.64 6.28 6.86
CA TRP A 107 8.32 6.32 7.47
C TRP A 107 8.42 7.08 8.80
N LYS A 108 7.88 8.30 8.83
CA LYS A 108 7.88 9.20 9.99
C LYS A 108 6.60 9.04 10.81
N ASN A 109 6.64 9.47 12.08
CA ASN A 109 5.49 9.41 12.98
C ASN A 109 4.93 7.98 13.10
N VAL A 110 5.80 6.97 13.18
CA VAL A 110 5.38 5.55 13.15
C VAL A 110 4.49 5.15 14.32
N SER A 111 4.61 5.81 15.48
CA SER A 111 3.67 5.61 16.59
C SER A 111 2.23 6.02 16.25
N VAL A 112 2.04 7.02 15.38
CA VAL A 112 0.70 7.38 14.85
C VAL A 112 0.22 6.29 13.90
N SER A 113 1.05 5.88 12.94
CA SER A 113 0.71 4.82 11.99
C SER A 113 0.38 3.50 12.68
N ARG A 114 1.11 3.08 13.73
CA ARG A 114 0.81 1.87 14.50
C ARG A 114 -0.56 1.91 15.18
N ARG A 115 -1.01 3.08 15.63
CA ARG A 115 -2.34 3.26 16.22
C ARG A 115 -3.43 3.18 15.16
N VAL A 116 -3.24 3.87 14.03
CA VAL A 116 -4.17 3.89 12.91
C VAL A 116 -4.29 2.51 12.26
N LEU A 117 -3.15 1.86 12.00
CA LEU A 117 -3.02 0.56 11.35
C LEU A 117 -2.88 -0.57 12.39
N GLY A 118 -3.76 -0.57 13.39
CA GLY A 118 -3.72 -1.48 14.53
C GLY A 118 -4.21 -2.92 14.23
N PRO A 119 -4.34 -3.77 15.27
CA PRO A 119 -4.78 -5.16 15.13
C PRO A 119 -6.18 -5.32 14.54
N ASN A 120 -7.10 -4.39 14.85
CA ASN A 120 -8.47 -4.45 14.33
C ASN A 120 -8.51 -4.24 12.81
N VAL A 121 -7.61 -3.42 12.25
CA VAL A 121 -7.48 -3.22 10.80
C VAL A 121 -7.00 -4.51 10.14
N LEU A 122 -5.99 -5.16 10.72
CA LEU A 122 -5.49 -6.45 10.25
C LEU A 122 -6.55 -7.54 10.31
N ARG A 123 -7.26 -7.65 11.45
CA ARG A 123 -8.36 -8.61 11.63
C ARG A 123 -9.39 -8.50 10.51
N LYS A 124 -9.93 -7.28 10.32
CA LYS A 124 -10.95 -7.02 9.31
C LYS A 124 -10.45 -7.38 7.90
N HIS A 125 -9.22 -7.00 7.58
CA HIS A 125 -8.62 -7.33 6.29
C HIS A 125 -8.49 -8.84 6.08
N CYS A 126 -7.97 -9.60 7.06
CA CYS A 126 -7.86 -11.05 6.96
C CYS A 126 -9.22 -11.74 6.85
N GLU A 127 -10.22 -11.31 7.63
CA GLU A 127 -11.59 -11.85 7.56
C GLU A 127 -12.22 -11.64 6.18
N GLU A 128 -12.13 -10.43 5.62
CA GLU A 128 -12.62 -10.12 4.28
C GLU A 128 -11.87 -10.92 3.21
N TRP A 129 -10.54 -11.04 3.33
CA TRP A 129 -9.71 -11.78 2.40
C TRP A 129 -10.02 -13.28 2.40
N ILE A 130 -10.11 -13.90 3.58
CA ILE A 130 -10.45 -15.32 3.73
C ILE A 130 -11.85 -15.58 3.17
N ALA A 131 -12.83 -14.72 3.45
CA ALA A 131 -14.17 -14.85 2.92
C ALA A 131 -14.21 -14.78 1.39
N ASN A 132 -13.39 -13.91 0.78
CA ASN A 132 -13.28 -13.82 -0.68
C ASN A 132 -12.65 -15.08 -1.28
N VAL A 133 -11.58 -15.60 -0.67
CA VAL A 133 -10.93 -16.84 -1.13
C VAL A 133 -11.88 -18.04 -0.99
N ASP A 134 -12.59 -18.14 0.13
CA ASP A 134 -13.55 -19.22 0.37
C ASP A 134 -14.76 -19.16 -0.57
N ALA A 135 -15.04 -17.99 -1.15
CA ALA A 135 -16.09 -17.78 -2.15
C ALA A 135 -15.60 -17.89 -3.61
N ASP A 136 -14.30 -18.04 -3.84
CA ASP A 136 -13.72 -18.18 -5.18
C ASP A 136 -14.11 -19.54 -5.81
N GLN A 137 -14.03 -19.63 -7.14
CA GLN A 137 -14.32 -20.87 -7.88
C GLN A 137 -13.24 -21.93 -7.65
N ASP A 138 -12.00 -21.52 -7.34
CA ASP A 138 -10.87 -22.41 -7.06
C ASP A 138 -10.10 -21.99 -5.79
N PRO A 139 -10.64 -22.28 -4.59
CA PRO A 139 -10.00 -21.90 -3.32
C PRO A 139 -8.66 -22.62 -3.08
N GLU A 140 -8.42 -23.77 -3.71
CA GLU A 140 -7.17 -24.53 -3.56
C GLU A 140 -5.96 -23.75 -4.12
N SER A 141 -6.17 -22.96 -5.18
CA SER A 141 -5.15 -22.07 -5.75
C SER A 141 -4.60 -21.04 -4.76
N PHE A 142 -5.32 -20.76 -3.67
CA PHE A 142 -4.94 -19.79 -2.64
C PHE A 142 -4.67 -20.42 -1.27
N ALA A 143 -4.50 -21.76 -1.19
CA ALA A 143 -4.38 -22.47 0.08
C ALA A 143 -3.24 -21.95 0.98
N GLU A 144 -2.07 -21.65 0.40
CA GLU A 144 -0.93 -21.09 1.15
C GLU A 144 -1.22 -19.68 1.66
N GLY A 145 -1.71 -18.80 0.78
CA GLY A 145 -2.10 -17.43 1.14
C GLY A 145 -3.17 -17.42 2.23
N ARG A 146 -4.12 -18.36 2.14
CA ARG A 146 -5.18 -18.56 3.14
C ARG A 146 -4.65 -19.01 4.48
N ALA A 147 -3.74 -19.98 4.51
CA ALA A 147 -3.10 -20.39 5.74
C ALA A 147 -2.34 -19.21 6.40
N SER A 148 -1.65 -18.40 5.60
CA SER A 148 -0.98 -17.18 6.05
C SER A 148 -1.95 -16.14 6.62
N ALA A 149 -3.07 -15.89 5.93
CA ALA A 149 -4.12 -14.97 6.38
C ALA A 149 -4.76 -15.42 7.69
N VAL A 150 -5.03 -16.73 7.85
CA VAL A 150 -5.54 -17.31 9.11
C VAL A 150 -4.55 -17.12 10.26
N ALA A 151 -3.27 -17.42 10.04
CA ALA A 151 -2.24 -17.22 11.07
C ALA A 151 -2.12 -15.74 11.49
N SER A 152 -2.22 -14.82 10.53
CA SER A 152 -2.19 -13.37 10.78
C SER A 152 -3.45 -12.91 11.54
N LEU A 153 -4.62 -13.45 11.18
CA LEU A 153 -5.89 -13.21 11.88
C LEU A 153 -5.82 -13.61 13.36
N GLU A 154 -5.32 -14.81 13.65
CA GLU A 154 -5.16 -15.29 15.03
C GLU A 154 -4.24 -14.39 15.86
N ARG A 155 -3.10 -13.97 15.29
CA ARG A 155 -2.17 -13.04 15.96
C ARG A 155 -2.80 -11.67 16.18
N ALA A 156 -3.59 -11.17 15.21
CA ALA A 156 -4.32 -9.92 15.33
C ALA A 156 -5.43 -9.97 16.39
N GLN A 157 -6.10 -11.12 16.56
CA GLN A 157 -7.09 -11.34 17.61
C GLN A 157 -6.46 -11.32 19.00
N ARG A 158 -5.23 -11.84 19.14
CA ARG A 158 -4.44 -11.76 20.38
C ARG A 158 -3.75 -10.40 20.60
N GLY A 159 -3.80 -9.49 19.63
CA GLY A 159 -3.13 -8.19 19.70
C GLY A 159 -1.60 -8.26 19.51
N GLU A 160 -1.08 -9.40 19.05
CA GLU A 160 0.36 -9.67 18.86
C GLU A 160 0.89 -9.11 17.53
N ARG A 161 0.00 -8.72 16.62
CA ARG A 161 0.33 -8.25 15.28
C ARG A 161 -0.63 -7.16 14.85
N THR A 162 -0.09 -6.13 14.20
CA THR A 162 -0.85 -4.99 13.66
C THR A 162 -0.77 -4.96 12.13
N MET A 163 -1.68 -4.23 11.48
CA MET A 163 -1.59 -3.99 10.03
C MET A 163 -0.28 -3.25 9.68
N PHE A 164 0.18 -2.35 10.54
CA PHE A 164 1.48 -1.71 10.40
C PHE A 164 2.62 -2.74 10.32
N ASP A 165 2.60 -3.76 11.18
CA ASP A 165 3.65 -4.79 11.18
C ASP A 165 3.65 -5.63 9.90
N GLU A 166 2.48 -5.91 9.30
CA GLU A 166 2.41 -6.58 7.99
C GLU A 166 2.98 -5.72 6.87
N LEU A 167 2.63 -4.43 6.83
CA LEU A 167 3.18 -3.51 5.82
C LEU A 167 4.70 -3.40 5.93
N VAL A 168 5.23 -3.32 7.16
CA VAL A 168 6.69 -3.33 7.39
C VAL A 168 7.33 -4.64 6.92
N GLU A 169 6.68 -5.77 7.18
CA GLU A 169 7.18 -7.08 6.76
C GLU A 169 7.18 -7.26 5.24
N LEU A 170 6.14 -6.78 4.54
CA LEU A 170 6.11 -6.78 3.08
C LEU A 170 7.31 -6.01 2.52
N ILE A 171 7.53 -4.78 2.99
CA ILE A 171 8.64 -3.92 2.53
C ILE A 171 10.00 -4.59 2.77
N ARG A 172 10.17 -5.25 3.93
CA ARG A 172 11.43 -5.92 4.29
C ARG A 172 11.68 -7.22 3.54
N SER A 173 10.64 -7.97 3.23
CA SER A 173 10.75 -9.29 2.61
C SER A 173 10.95 -9.25 1.09
N VAL A 174 10.52 -8.19 0.39
CA VAL A 174 10.64 -8.11 -1.08
C VAL A 174 12.08 -8.28 -1.57
N PRO A 175 13.12 -7.62 -0.99
CA PRO A 175 14.51 -7.87 -1.38
C PRO A 175 14.93 -9.35 -1.36
N GLU A 176 14.39 -10.15 -0.44
CA GLU A 176 14.70 -11.58 -0.31
C GLU A 176 13.92 -12.44 -1.32
N ARG A 177 12.70 -12.00 -1.66
CA ARG A 177 11.81 -12.65 -2.64
C ARG A 177 12.09 -12.25 -4.09
N HIS A 178 12.94 -11.26 -4.34
CA HIS A 178 13.25 -10.78 -5.69
C HIS A 178 14.18 -11.75 -6.43
N LEU A 179 13.58 -12.68 -7.19
CA LEU A 179 14.31 -13.75 -7.88
C LEU A 179 15.12 -13.26 -9.08
N SER A 180 14.68 -12.19 -9.76
CA SER A 180 15.29 -11.70 -11.00
C SER A 180 16.33 -10.60 -10.77
N ARG A 181 16.23 -9.83 -9.67
CA ARG A 181 17.17 -8.76 -9.30
C ARG A 181 17.71 -8.98 -7.89
N ARG A 182 18.84 -9.69 -7.78
CA ARG A 182 19.52 -9.93 -6.49
C ARG A 182 20.12 -8.67 -5.87
N ASP A 183 20.23 -7.59 -6.64
CA ASP A 183 20.62 -6.25 -6.21
C ASP A 183 19.42 -5.40 -5.73
N TRP A 184 18.21 -5.95 -5.70
CA TRP A 184 17.02 -5.25 -5.24
C TRP A 184 17.13 -4.91 -3.75
N ARG A 185 17.06 -3.62 -3.42
CA ARG A 185 17.29 -3.11 -2.07
C ARG A 185 16.37 -1.94 -1.78
N ILE A 186 15.55 -2.13 -0.75
CA ILE A 186 14.72 -1.08 -0.15
C ILE A 186 15.21 -0.88 1.28
N ILE A 187 15.73 0.31 1.57
CA ILE A 187 16.15 0.69 2.92
C ILE A 187 14.95 1.31 3.62
N LEU A 188 14.33 0.58 4.56
CA LEU A 188 13.24 1.08 5.37
C LEU A 188 13.79 1.77 6.64
N VAL A 189 13.55 3.07 6.76
CA VAL A 189 13.88 3.87 7.95
C VAL A 189 12.59 4.21 8.67
N LEU A 190 12.48 3.82 9.95
CA LEU A 190 11.33 4.11 10.80
C LEU A 190 11.72 5.22 11.77
N GLU A 191 10.98 6.34 11.74
CA GLU A 191 11.21 7.53 12.56
C GLU A 191 9.95 7.86 13.38
N GLU A 192 10.17 8.39 14.59
CA GLU A 192 9.10 8.97 15.41
C GLU A 192 8.74 10.39 14.98
#